data_AF-A0A423UD06-F1
#
_entry.id   AF-A0A423UD06-F1
#
_cell.length_a   1.000
_cell.length_b   1.000
_cell.length_c   1.000
_cell.angle_alpha   90.00
_cell.angle_beta   90.00
_cell.angle_gamma   90.00
#
_symmetry.space_group_name_H-M   'P 1'
#
loop_
_entity.id
_entity.type
_entity.pdbx_description
1 polymer ?
#
loop_
_entity_poly.entity_id
_entity_poly.type
_entity_poly.pdbx_seq_one_letter_code
_entity_poly.pdbx_strand_id
1 'polypeptide(L)'
;MTSSRPLPVVVIGGIRYQLTRHVLWASGVHDDYLEWRRTDPKRFERIQRLIVAIDQQPFTGLGKPEPLRHNLSGTWSRRITQEHRLIYSVDGRGIHLYSVRDHY
;
A
#
# COMPACT_ATOMS: atom_id res chain seq x y z
N MET A 1 -8.26 6.54 -28.81
CA MET A 1 -6.84 6.60 -28.39
C MET A 1 -6.80 6.58 -26.87
N THR A 2 -6.87 5.40 -26.26
CA THR A 2 -6.84 5.27 -24.80
C THR A 2 -5.40 5.44 -24.35
N SER A 3 -5.02 6.65 -23.94
CA SER A 3 -3.75 6.90 -23.26
C SER A 3 -3.79 6.10 -21.95
N SER A 4 -3.20 4.90 -21.95
CA SER A 4 -3.04 4.11 -20.73
C SER A 4 -2.05 4.86 -19.85
N ARG A 5 -2.54 5.45 -18.76
CA ARG A 5 -1.71 6.13 -17.76
C ARG A 5 -0.58 5.17 -17.35
N PRO A 6 0.71 5.57 -17.38
CA PRO A 6 1.80 4.66 -17.11
C PRO A 6 1.70 4.10 -15.69
N LEU A 7 2.10 2.83 -15.53
CA LEU A 7 2.12 2.20 -14.22
C LEU A 7 3.14 2.87 -13.29
N PRO A 8 2.82 2.98 -11.99
CA PRO A 8 3.69 3.66 -11.04
C PRO A 8 5.03 2.94 -10.85
N VAL A 9 6.10 3.74 -10.71
CA VAL A 9 7.43 3.26 -10.32
C VAL A 9 7.70 3.66 -8.89
N VAL A 10 8.07 2.69 -8.06
CA VAL A 10 8.54 2.92 -6.69
C VAL A 10 10.05 2.79 -6.66
N VAL A 11 10.75 3.71 -5.99
CA VAL A 11 12.21 3.66 -5.83
C VAL A 11 12.55 3.51 -4.36
N ILE A 12 13.23 2.42 -4.00
CA ILE A 12 13.66 2.12 -2.62
C ILE A 12 15.16 1.86 -2.66
N GLY A 13 15.94 2.65 -1.91
CA GLY A 13 17.41 2.49 -1.86
C GLY A 13 18.12 2.56 -3.23
N GLY A 14 17.56 3.30 -4.19
CA GLY A 14 18.08 3.41 -5.56
C GLY A 14 17.61 2.30 -6.52
N ILE A 15 16.93 1.26 -6.02
CA ILE A 15 16.36 0.19 -6.84
C ILE A 15 14.97 0.61 -7.32
N ARG A 16 14.71 0.48 -8.62
CA ARG A 16 13.41 0.81 -9.24
C ARG A 16 12.53 -0.44 -9.32
N TYR A 17 11.32 -0.34 -8.82
CA TYR A 17 10.29 -1.37 -8.87
C TYR A 17 9.16 -0.88 -9.79
N GLN A 18 8.96 -1.59 -10.90
CA GLN A 18 7.81 -1.41 -11.78
C GLN A 18 6.62 -2.16 -11.18
N LEU A 19 5.56 -1.44 -10.83
CA LEU A 19 4.33 -2.06 -10.35
C LEU A 19 3.51 -2.57 -11.53
N THR A 20 2.88 -3.73 -11.37
CA THR A 20 1.98 -4.33 -12.37
C THR A 20 0.54 -3.85 -12.24
N ARG A 21 0.22 -3.17 -11.12
CA ARG A 21 -1.10 -2.60 -10.83
C ARG A 21 -1.02 -1.11 -10.51
N HIS A 22 -2.12 -0.40 -10.77
CA HIS A 22 -2.28 0.96 -10.26
C HIS A 22 -2.46 0.94 -8.74
N VAL A 23 -2.01 2.01 -8.08
CA VAL A 23 -2.28 2.27 -6.67
C VAL A 23 -3.34 3.35 -6.59
N LEU A 24 -4.48 3.01 -6.00
CA LEU A 24 -5.64 3.86 -5.82
C LEU A 24 -5.75 4.21 -4.34
N TRP A 25 -5.98 5.48 -4.04
CA TRP A 25 -5.96 5.99 -2.67
C TRP A 25 -7.38 6.42 -2.30
N ALA A 26 -7.87 5.97 -1.15
CA ALA A 26 -9.05 6.59 -0.55
C ALA A 26 -8.74 8.05 -0.16
N SER A 27 -9.80 8.82 0.09
CA SER A 27 -9.69 10.25 0.43
C SER A 27 -8.72 10.46 1.60
N GLY A 28 -7.76 11.39 1.45
CA GLY A 28 -6.76 11.74 2.46
C GLY A 28 -5.58 10.76 2.63
N VAL A 29 -5.71 9.49 2.20
CA VAL A 29 -4.67 8.46 2.42
C VAL A 29 -3.37 8.77 1.67
N HIS A 30 -3.49 9.39 0.49
CA HIS A 30 -2.30 9.82 -0.26
C HIS A 30 -1.53 10.92 0.47
N ASP A 31 -2.23 11.84 1.15
CA ASP A 31 -1.60 12.92 1.91
C ASP A 31 -0.93 12.38 3.17
N ASP A 32 -1.57 11.43 3.86
CA ASP A 32 -0.96 10.71 4.99
C ASP A 32 0.33 9.99 4.59
N TYR A 33 0.31 9.35 3.41
CA TYR A 33 1.47 8.68 2.83
C TYR A 33 2.59 9.67 2.52
N LEU A 34 2.28 10.82 1.89
CA LEU A 34 3.27 11.85 1.60
C LEU A 34 3.82 12.53 2.85
N GLU A 35 3.00 12.70 3.89
CA GLU A 35 3.46 13.27 5.15
C GLU A 35 4.51 12.37 5.81
N TRP A 36 4.35 11.03 5.75
CA TRP A 36 5.37 10.12 6.28
C TRP A 36 6.74 10.34 5.64
N ARG A 37 6.79 10.73 4.35
CA ARG A 37 8.07 11.07 3.70
C ARG A 37 8.81 12.19 4.42
N ARG A 38 8.08 13.15 4.98
CA ARG A 38 8.61 14.32 5.67
C ARG A 38 8.88 14.03 7.16
N THR A 39 8.00 13.29 7.81
CA THR A 39 8.02 13.12 9.27
C THR A 39 8.71 11.85 9.74
N ASP A 40 8.63 10.75 8.98
CA ASP A 40 9.28 9.47 9.27
C ASP A 40 9.67 8.73 7.97
N PRO A 41 10.83 9.07 7.37
CA PRO A 41 11.27 8.47 6.11
C PRO A 41 11.44 6.94 6.18
N LYS A 42 11.74 6.38 7.34
CA LYS A 42 11.84 4.92 7.52
C LYS A 42 10.47 4.26 7.39
N ARG A 43 9.44 4.89 7.94
CA ARG A 43 8.05 4.44 7.79
C ARG A 43 7.53 4.61 6.37
N PHE A 44 7.88 5.71 5.73
CA PHE A 44 7.59 5.92 4.32
C PHE A 44 8.16 4.80 3.44
N GLU A 45 9.46 4.49 3.61
CA GLU A 45 10.10 3.40 2.88
C GLU A 45 9.48 2.03 3.22
N ARG A 46 9.09 1.81 4.48
CA ARG A 46 8.37 0.59 4.88
C ARG A 46 7.04 0.44 4.15
N ILE A 47 6.26 1.52 4.01
CA ILE A 47 5.01 1.52 3.25
C ILE A 47 5.27 1.22 1.77
N GLN A 48 6.29 1.85 1.17
CA GLN A 48 6.69 1.56 -0.22
C GLN A 48 7.03 0.08 -0.43
N ARG A 49 7.82 -0.52 0.47
CA ARG A 49 8.15 -1.95 0.42
C ARG A 49 6.89 -2.83 0.54
N LEU A 50 5.93 -2.44 1.36
CA LEU A 50 4.66 -3.16 1.47
C LEU A 50 3.82 -3.05 0.20
N ILE A 51 3.76 -1.87 -0.44
CA ILE A 51 3.05 -1.69 -1.73
C ILE A 51 3.64 -2.60 -2.81
N VAL A 52 4.98 -2.65 -2.93
CA VAL A 52 5.66 -3.56 -3.85
C VAL A 52 5.34 -5.03 -3.53
N ALA A 53 5.35 -5.41 -2.25
CA ALA A 53 5.03 -6.77 -1.83
C ALA A 53 3.56 -7.14 -2.08
N ILE A 54 2.62 -6.20 -1.92
CA ILE A 54 1.20 -6.40 -2.24
C ILE A 54 1.01 -6.62 -3.73
N ASP A 55 1.73 -5.88 -4.58
CA ASP A 55 1.67 -6.09 -6.02
C ASP A 55 2.16 -7.47 -6.44
N GLN A 56 3.20 -7.99 -5.80
CA GLN A 56 3.74 -9.32 -6.13
C GLN A 56 2.91 -10.46 -5.54
N GLN A 57 2.53 -10.35 -4.27
CA GLN A 57 1.84 -11.40 -3.52
C GLN A 57 0.78 -10.77 -2.61
N PRO A 58 -0.43 -10.48 -3.12
CA PRO A 58 -1.44 -9.71 -2.40
C PRO A 58 -1.81 -10.23 -1.02
N PHE A 59 -1.82 -11.54 -0.81
CA PHE A 59 -2.39 -12.17 0.40
C PHE A 59 -1.38 -12.91 1.26
N THR A 60 -0.08 -12.83 0.92
CA THR A 60 1.02 -13.50 1.62
C THR A 60 2.27 -12.59 1.71
N GLY A 61 3.28 -13.05 2.45
CA GLY A 61 4.59 -12.41 2.50
C GLY A 61 4.72 -11.26 3.50
N LEU A 62 5.37 -10.17 3.07
CA LEU A 62 5.84 -9.11 3.98
C LEU A 62 4.68 -8.44 4.74
N GLY A 63 4.88 -8.23 6.04
CA GLY A 63 3.96 -7.47 6.88
C GLY A 63 2.85 -8.29 7.52
N LYS A 64 2.92 -9.63 7.50
CA LYS A 64 1.91 -10.52 8.10
C LYS A 64 0.49 -10.16 7.60
N PRO A 65 0.17 -10.46 6.34
CA PRO A 65 -1.14 -10.15 5.77
C PRO A 65 -2.24 -10.87 6.55
N GLU A 66 -3.24 -10.11 7.00
CA GLU A 66 -4.36 -10.64 7.78
C GLU A 66 -5.68 -10.15 7.13
N PRO A 67 -6.60 -11.06 6.75
CA PRO A 67 -7.90 -10.66 6.21
C PRO A 67 -8.75 -10.05 7.32
N LEU A 68 -9.37 -8.89 7.03
CA LEU A 68 -10.25 -8.21 7.97
C LEU A 68 -11.69 -8.73 7.88
N ARG A 69 -12.46 -8.55 8.96
CA ARG A 69 -13.80 -9.12 9.14
C ARG A 69 -14.85 -8.02 9.37
N HIS A 70 -16.13 -8.41 9.42
CA HIS A 70 -17.27 -7.54 9.68
C HIS A 70 -17.37 -6.38 8.68
N ASN A 71 -17.42 -5.13 9.16
CA ASN A 71 -17.55 -3.92 8.35
C ASN A 71 -16.39 -3.71 7.36
N LEU A 72 -15.31 -4.48 7.51
CA LEU A 72 -14.10 -4.39 6.70
C LEU A 72 -13.84 -5.70 5.93
N SER A 73 -14.86 -6.56 5.84
CA SER A 73 -14.81 -7.75 5.01
C SER A 73 -14.45 -7.40 3.56
N GLY A 74 -13.55 -8.18 2.97
CA GLY A 74 -12.99 -7.91 1.63
C GLY A 74 -11.72 -7.05 1.63
N THR A 75 -11.30 -6.54 2.79
CA THR A 75 -10.01 -5.83 2.95
C THR A 75 -9.00 -6.67 3.73
N TRP A 76 -7.74 -6.26 3.63
CA TRP A 76 -6.58 -6.90 4.21
C TRP A 76 -5.76 -5.87 4.96
N SER A 77 -5.11 -6.31 6.04
CA SER A 77 -4.16 -5.50 6.78
C SER A 77 -2.74 -6.07 6.64
N ARG A 78 -1.74 -5.18 6.60
CA ARG A 78 -0.33 -5.51 6.80
C ARG A 78 0.28 -4.58 7.84
N ARG A 79 1.19 -5.12 8.64
CA ARG A 79 1.93 -4.40 9.69
C ARG A 79 2.99 -3.48 9.07
N ILE A 80 2.76 -2.18 9.24
CA ILE A 80 3.77 -1.15 9.00
C ILE A 80 4.73 -1.13 10.20
N THR A 81 4.18 -0.92 11.39
CA THR A 81 4.87 -1.00 12.69
C THR A 81 4.10 -1.93 13.64
N GLN A 82 4.45 -1.96 14.92
CA GLN A 82 3.62 -2.63 15.93
C GLN A 82 2.24 -1.95 16.03
N GLU A 83 2.22 -0.63 15.87
CA GLU A 83 1.05 0.21 16.05
C GLU A 83 0.26 0.38 14.75
N HIS A 84 0.91 0.76 13.65
CA HIS A 84 0.24 1.13 12.40
C HIS A 84 0.04 -0.05 11.45
N ARG A 85 -1.08 -0.03 10.73
CA ARG A 85 -1.44 -0.97 9.67
C ARG A 85 -1.64 -0.26 8.34
N LEU A 86 -1.25 -0.94 7.27
CA LEU A 86 -1.62 -0.64 5.89
C LEU A 86 -2.84 -1.46 5.56
N ILE A 87 -3.94 -0.79 5.19
CA ILE A 87 -5.22 -1.43 4.87
C ILE A 87 -5.50 -1.31 3.39
N TYR A 88 -5.81 -2.44 2.77
CA TYR A 88 -5.96 -2.50 1.32
C TYR A 88 -6.94 -3.57 0.85
N SER A 89 -7.37 -3.43 -0.39
CA SER A 89 -7.96 -4.51 -1.19
C SER A 89 -7.27 -4.56 -2.55
N VAL A 90 -7.40 -5.69 -3.24
CA VAL A 90 -6.89 -5.85 -4.61
C VAL A 90 -8.02 -6.38 -5.49
N ASP A 91 -8.20 -5.75 -6.66
CA ASP A 91 -9.13 -6.18 -7.69
C ASP A 91 -8.49 -6.08 -9.09
N GLY A 92 -9.28 -6.26 -10.15
CA GLY A 92 -8.81 -6.14 -11.54
C GLY A 92 -8.38 -4.73 -11.95
N ARG A 93 -8.65 -3.70 -11.14
CA ARG A 93 -8.31 -2.30 -11.42
C ARG A 93 -7.02 -1.87 -10.69
N GLY A 94 -6.74 -2.45 -9.53
CA GLY A 94 -5.46 -2.27 -8.86
C GLY A 94 -5.45 -2.55 -7.36
N ILE A 95 -4.51 -1.92 -6.68
CA ILE A 95 -4.35 -1.96 -5.23
C ILE A 95 -5.05 -0.72 -4.67
N HIS A 96 -6.12 -0.93 -3.91
CA HIS A 96 -6.86 0.15 -3.24
C HIS A 96 -6.34 0.28 -1.82
N LEU A 97 -5.82 1.46 -1.46
CA LEU A 97 -5.30 1.76 -0.13
C LEU A 97 -6.32 2.59 0.65
N TYR A 98 -6.79 2.04 1.76
CA TYR A 98 -7.78 2.67 2.65
C TYR A 98 -7.16 3.34 3.86
N SER A 99 -5.96 2.91 4.28
CA SER A 99 -5.21 3.57 5.34
C SER A 99 -3.73 3.17 5.32
N VAL A 100 -2.88 4.09 5.77
CA VAL A 100 -1.44 3.87 6.04
C VAL A 100 -1.04 4.33 7.46
N ARG A 101 -2.02 4.49 8.34
CA ARG A 101 -1.86 4.93 9.75
C ARG A 101 -2.73 4.18 10.74
N ASP A 102 -3.57 3.25 10.28
CA ASP A 102 -4.63 2.70 11.09
C ASP A 102 -4.11 1.91 12.30
N HIS A 103 -4.85 1.98 13.40
CA HIS A 103 -4.66 1.16 14.57
C HIS A 103 -5.93 0.33 14.73
N TYR A 104 -5.89 -0.91 14.25
CA TYR A 104 -6.95 -1.89 14.51
C TYR A 104 -6.84 -2.41 15.93
#